data_AF-W1YK23-F1
#
_entry.id   AF-W1YK23-F1
#
_cell.length_a   1.000
_cell.length_b   1.000
_cell.length_c   1.000
_cell.angle_alpha   90.00
_cell.angle_beta   90.00
_cell.angle_gamma   90.00
#
_symmetry.space_group_name_H-M   'P 1'
#
loop_
_entity.id
_entity.type
_entity.pdbx_description
1 polymer ?
#
loop_
_entity_poly.entity_id
_entity_poly.type
_entity_poly.pdbx_seq_one_letter_code
_entity_poly.pdbx_strand_id
1 'polypeptide(L)'
;TSHVIVRAEDHNNQHAPLFLQQLRNLILSSPLADDKLWVLGPVPALAPKRGGRWRWQILLQHPSRVRLQHIISGTLALINTIPDSRKVKWVLDVDPI
;
A
#
# COMPACT_ATOMS: atom_id res chain seq x y z
N THR A 1 -5.51 16.28 -7.44
CA THR A 1 -5.20 14.84 -7.45
C THR A 1 -5.15 14.35 -6.02
N SER A 2 -5.72 13.19 -5.73
CA SER A 2 -5.71 12.59 -4.39
C SER A 2 -4.63 11.52 -4.28
N HIS A 3 -4.10 11.36 -3.07
CA HIS A 3 -2.99 10.46 -2.81
C HIS A 3 -3.27 9.59 -1.59
N VAL A 4 -2.79 8.35 -1.62
CA VAL A 4 -2.78 7.46 -0.47
C VAL A 4 -1.41 6.83 -0.38
N ILE A 5 -0.79 6.85 0.81
CA ILE A 5 0.44 6.12 1.06
C ILE A 5 0.11 4.92 1.95
N VAL A 6 0.55 3.73 1.53
CA VAL A 6 0.54 2.56 2.41
C VAL A 6 1.98 2.27 2.79
N ARG A 7 2.25 2.24 4.09
CA ARG A 7 3.58 1.91 4.63
C ARG A 7 3.51 0.57 5.33
N ALA A 8 4.52 -0.26 5.14
CA ALA A 8 4.68 -1.52 5.87
C ALA A 8 6.07 -1.58 6.48
N GLU A 9 6.15 -2.16 7.68
CA GLU A 9 7.39 -2.39 8.40
C GLU A 9 7.50 -3.82 8.93
N ASP A 10 8.70 -4.39 8.80
CA ASP A 10 9.08 -5.71 9.32
C ASP A 10 10.46 -5.67 10.00
N HIS A 11 10.92 -6.78 10.57
CA HIS A 11 12.22 -6.85 11.26
C HIS A 11 13.35 -7.38 10.36
N ASN A 12 13.02 -8.15 9.31
CA ASN A 12 13.97 -8.92 8.51
C ASN A 12 14.07 -8.49 7.04
N ASN A 13 13.37 -7.43 6.61
CA ASN A 13 13.37 -6.91 5.24
C ASN A 13 12.87 -7.92 4.18
N GLN A 14 11.87 -8.73 4.54
CA GLN A 14 11.35 -9.81 3.69
C GLN A 14 9.83 -9.68 3.51
N HIS A 15 9.08 -9.59 4.60
CA HIS A 15 7.63 -9.60 4.56
C HIS A 15 7.03 -8.25 4.14
N ALA A 16 7.62 -7.12 4.55
CA ALA A 16 7.12 -5.79 4.20
C ALA A 16 7.05 -5.56 2.67
N PRO A 17 8.12 -5.78 1.88
CA PRO A 17 8.06 -5.60 0.43
C PRO A 17 7.11 -6.61 -0.24
N LEU A 18 7.08 -7.87 0.20
CA LEU A 18 6.20 -8.90 -0.36
C LEU A 18 4.72 -8.58 -0.13
N PHE A 19 4.36 -8.18 1.10
CA PHE A 19 3.03 -7.72 1.44
C PHE A 19 2.59 -6.55 0.56
N LEU A 20 3.44 -5.53 0.40
CA LEU A 20 3.11 -4.36 -0.41
C LEU A 20 3.00 -4.69 -1.90
N GLN A 21 3.79 -5.64 -2.40
CA GLN A 21 3.67 -6.13 -3.77
C GLN A 21 2.34 -6.86 -4.00
N GLN A 22 1.95 -7.73 -3.06
CA GLN A 22 0.65 -8.43 -3.11
C GLN A 22 -0.51 -7.44 -3.00
N LEU A 23 -0.40 -6.44 -2.13
CA LEU A 23 -1.37 -5.38 -1.98
C LEU A 23 -1.50 -4.55 -3.27
N ARG A 24 -0.39 -4.18 -3.89
CA ARG A 24 -0.38 -3.50 -5.19
C ARG A 24 -1.13 -4.30 -6.24
N ASN A 25 -0.88 -5.60 -6.36
CA ASN A 25 -1.56 -6.45 -7.33
C ASN A 25 -3.07 -6.52 -7.06
N LEU A 26 -3.48 -6.60 -5.80
CA LEU A 26 -4.88 -6.60 -5.40
C LEU A 26 -5.58 -5.26 -5.70
N ILE A 27 -4.89 -4.14 -5.52
CA ILE A 27 -5.38 -2.80 -5.88
C ILE A 27 -5.59 -2.72 -7.40
N LEU A 28 -4.60 -3.18 -8.18
CA LEU A 28 -4.65 -3.15 -9.64
C LEU A 28 -5.69 -4.10 -10.24
N SER A 29 -6.07 -5.17 -9.53
CA SER A 29 -7.15 -6.08 -9.94
C SER A 29 -8.55 -5.59 -9.55
N SER A 30 -8.66 -4.44 -8.88
CA SER A 30 -9.96 -3.86 -8.53
C SER A 30 -10.79 -3.59 -9.80
N PRO A 31 -12.09 -3.96 -9.84
CA PRO A 31 -12.97 -3.59 -10.96
C PRO A 31 -13.13 -2.08 -11.13
N LEU A 32 -12.75 -1.30 -10.11
CA LEU A 32 -12.79 0.16 -10.13
C LEU A 32 -11.46 0.78 -10.58
N ALA A 33 -10.39 0.01 -10.72
CA ALA A 33 -9.14 0.50 -11.28
C ALA A 33 -9.33 0.89 -12.75
N ASP A 34 -8.79 2.04 -13.13
CA ASP A 34 -8.78 2.56 -14.49
C ASP A 34 -7.38 3.05 -14.88
N ASP A 35 -7.24 3.58 -16.08
CA ASP A 35 -6.00 4.13 -16.63
C ASP A 35 -5.45 5.34 -15.86
N LYS A 36 -6.27 5.94 -14.99
CA LYS A 36 -5.92 7.10 -14.17
C LYS A 36 -5.43 6.71 -12.78
N LEU A 37 -5.50 5.42 -12.42
CA LEU A 37 -4.93 4.92 -11.17
C LEU A 37 -3.44 4.66 -11.33
N TRP A 38 -2.64 5.45 -10.62
CA TRP A 38 -1.20 5.27 -10.53
C TRP A 38 -0.84 4.61 -9.21
N VAL A 39 -0.01 3.57 -9.27
CA VAL A 39 0.54 2.90 -8.09
C VAL A 39 2.06 2.80 -8.24
N LEU A 40 2.80 3.57 -7.44
CA LEU A 40 4.25 3.57 -7.42
C LEU A 40 4.77 2.70 -6.27
N GLY A 41 5.86 1.99 -6.53
CA GLY A 41 6.50 1.07 -5.59
C GLY A 41 6.09 -0.39 -5.76
N PRO A 42 6.40 -1.26 -4.77
CA PRO A 42 6.96 -0.93 -3.45
C PRO A 42 8.40 -0.39 -3.53
N VAL A 43 8.68 0.62 -2.70
CA VAL A 43 10.03 1.19 -2.53
C VAL A 43 10.39 1.26 -1.05
N PRO A 44 11.69 1.24 -0.68
CA PRO A 44 12.12 1.54 0.67
C PRO A 44 11.70 2.98 1.03
N ALA A 45 11.29 3.21 2.28
CA ALA A 45 11.08 4.57 2.77
C ALA A 45 12.41 5.33 2.85
N LEU A 46 12.38 6.67 2.82
CA LEU A 46 13.58 7.52 2.88
C LEU A 46 14.54 7.20 4.05
N ALA A 47 13.98 6.73 5.17
CA ALA A 47 14.74 6.15 6.28
C ALA A 47 14.45 4.62 6.33
N PRO A 48 15.17 3.80 5.54
CA PRO A 48 14.79 2.42 5.28
C PRO A 48 14.97 1.50 6.48
N LYS A 49 15.79 1.87 7.48
CA LYS A 49 15.94 1.13 8.75
C LYS A 49 15.91 2.10 9.94
N ARG A 50 14.91 1.98 10.81
CA ARG A 50 14.81 2.79 12.05
C ARG A 50 14.20 1.95 13.18
N GLY A 51 14.83 1.99 14.36
CA GLY A 51 14.37 1.22 15.52
C GLY A 51 14.34 -0.29 15.28
N GLY A 52 15.31 -0.82 14.51
CA GLY A 52 15.39 -2.25 14.20
C GLY A 52 14.37 -2.76 13.18
N ARG A 53 13.57 -1.88 12.58
CA ARG A 53 12.57 -2.23 11.56
C ARG A 53 12.91 -1.66 10.20
N TRP A 54 12.63 -2.44 9.16
CA TRP A 54 12.75 -2.04 7.77
C TRP A 54 11.44 -1.48 7.28
N ARG A 55 11.49 -0.36 6.56
CA ARG A 55 10.29 0.37 6.16
C ARG A 55 10.18 0.45 4.65
N TRP A 56 9.00 0.09 4.17
CA TRP A 56 8.64 0.12 2.77
C TRP A 56 7.32 0.85 2.58
N GLN A 57 7.08 1.34 1.38
CA GLN A 57 5.84 2.02 1.04
C GLN A 57 5.45 1.84 -0.42
N ILE A 58 4.15 1.98 -0.69
CA ILE A 58 3.58 2.25 -2.01
C ILE A 58 2.83 3.59 -1.96
N LEU A 59 2.80 4.29 -3.09
CA LEU A 59 2.03 5.52 -3.28
C LEU A 59 0.95 5.25 -4.33
N LEU A 60 -0.30 5.48 -3.97
CA LEU A 60 -1.41 5.50 -4.91
C LEU A 60 -1.78 6.95 -5.23
N GLN A 61 -2.12 7.19 -6.48
CA GLN A 61 -2.61 8.48 -6.96
C GLN A 61 -3.76 8.28 -7.93
N HIS A 62 -4.77 9.13 -7.81
CA HIS A 62 -5.89 9.18 -8.75
C HIS A 62 -6.49 10.60 -8.79
N PRO A 63 -6.99 11.09 -9.94
CA PRO A 63 -7.60 12.42 -10.02
C PRO A 63 -8.91 12.55 -9.22
N SER A 64 -9.70 11.48 -9.12
CA SER A 64 -10.91 11.42 -8.30
C SER A 64 -10.66 10.80 -6.93
N ARG A 65 -10.91 11.58 -5.87
CA ARG A 65 -10.83 11.14 -4.47
C ARG A 65 -11.79 10.00 -4.16
N VAL A 66 -13.04 10.15 -4.60
CA VAL A 66 -14.11 9.16 -4.35
C VAL A 66 -13.76 7.82 -4.98
N ARG A 67 -13.22 7.83 -6.20
CA ARG A 67 -12.79 6.60 -6.89
C ARG A 67 -11.65 5.92 -6.13
N LEU A 68 -10.64 6.68 -5.72
CA LEU A 68 -9.51 6.16 -4.93
C LEU A 68 -9.99 5.58 -3.60
N GLN A 69 -10.90 6.25 -2.91
CA GLN A 69 -11.50 5.78 -1.67
C GLN A 69 -12.23 4.45 -1.87
N HIS A 70 -13.06 4.32 -2.90
CA HIS A 70 -13.76 3.06 -3.18
C HIS A 70 -12.80 1.91 -3.52
N ILE A 71 -11.76 2.17 -4.32
CA ILE A 71 -10.72 1.18 -4.63
C ILE A 71 -10.06 0.69 -3.33
N ILE A 72 -9.64 1.63 -2.46
CA ILE A 72 -9.03 1.31 -1.17
C ILE A 72 -10.00 0.53 -0.27
N SER A 73 -11.25 0.98 -0.11
CA SER A 73 -12.23 0.30 0.73
C SER A 73 -12.50 -1.13 0.27
N GLY A 74 -12.63 -1.37 -1.04
CA GLY A 74 -12.80 -2.72 -1.59
C GLY A 74 -11.56 -3.59 -1.37
N THR A 75 -10.37 -3.02 -1.54
CA THR A 75 -9.09 -3.71 -1.28
C THR A 75 -8.96 -4.10 0.20
N LEU A 76 -9.33 -3.20 1.12
CA LEU A 76 -9.26 -3.43 2.56
C LEU A 76 -10.17 -4.57 3.02
N ALA A 77 -11.33 -4.76 2.37
CA ALA A 77 -12.20 -5.90 2.66
C ALA A 77 -11.53 -7.25 2.35
N LEU A 78 -10.62 -7.27 1.37
CA LEU A 78 -9.89 -8.44 0.91
C LEU A 78 -8.49 -8.57 1.55
N ILE A 79 -8.08 -7.64 2.42
CA ILE A 79 -6.70 -7.59 2.95
C ILE A 79 -6.30 -8.88 3.69
N ASN A 80 -7.27 -9.53 4.34
CA ASN A 80 -7.06 -10.77 5.08
C ASN A 80 -6.74 -11.98 4.17
N THR A 81 -6.94 -11.85 2.86
CA THR A 81 -6.51 -12.87 1.87
C THR A 81 -5.00 -12.87 1.65
N ILE A 82 -4.31 -11.79 2.05
CA ILE A 82 -2.86 -11.66 1.95
C ILE A 82 -2.21 -12.28 3.20
N PRO A 83 -1.49 -13.41 3.09
CA PRO A 83 -0.97 -14.12 4.26
C PRO A 83 0.00 -13.28 5.11
N ASP A 84 0.79 -12.43 4.46
CA ASP A 84 1.79 -11.59 5.13
C ASP A 84 1.18 -10.34 5.80
N SER A 85 -0.11 -10.06 5.61
CA SER A 85 -0.81 -8.93 6.27
C SER A 85 -0.73 -8.96 7.80
N ARG A 86 -0.62 -10.16 8.39
CA ARG A 86 -0.48 -10.38 9.84
C ARG A 86 0.97 -10.40 10.32
N LYS A 87 1.94 -10.50 9.41
CA LYS A 87 3.38 -10.60 9.73
C LYS A 87 4.08 -9.25 9.71
N VAL A 88 3.43 -8.25 9.13
CA VAL A 88 3.95 -6.88 9.00
C VAL A 88 3.09 -5.93 9.81
N LYS A 89 3.70 -4.87 10.34
CA LYS A 89 2.93 -3.73 10.82
C LYS A 89 2.78 -2.78 9.65
N TRP A 90 1.56 -2.43 9.29
CA TRP A 90 1.29 -1.53 8.18
C TRP A 90 0.30 -0.44 8.57
N VAL A 91 0.37 0.68 7.87
CA VAL A 91 -0.49 1.86 8.05
C VAL A 91 -0.89 2.41 6.69
N LEU A 92 -2.07 3.02 6.64
CA LEU A 92 -2.60 3.66 5.45
C LEU A 92 -2.85 5.14 5.77
N ASP A 93 -2.14 6.02 5.07
CA ASP A 93 -2.27 7.47 5.17
C ASP A 93 -3.08 7.98 3.97
N VAL A 94 -4.28 8.51 4.21
CA VAL A 94 -5.11 9.15 3.17
C VAL A 94 -4.79 10.64 3.11
N ASP A 95 -4.51 11.14 1.90
CA ASP A 95 -4.10 12.52 1.64
C ASP A 95 -2.95 12.98 2.57
N PRO A 96 -1.78 12.31 2.52
CA PRO A 96 -0.64 12.68 3.35
C PRO A 96 -0.18 14.10 3.00
N ILE A 97 -0.15 14.96 4.03
CA ILE A 97 0.24 16.38 3.99
C ILE A 97 1.76 16.52 3.88
#